data_AF-A0A7X8N3I5-F1
#
_entry.id   AF-A0A7X8N3I5-F1
#
_cell.length_a   1.000
_cell.length_b   1.000
_cell.length_c   1.000
_cell.angle_alpha   90.00
_cell.angle_beta   90.00
_cell.angle_gamma   90.00
#
_symmetry.space_group_name_H-M   'P 1'
#
loop_
_entity.id
_entity.type
_entity.pdbx_description
1 polymer ?
#
loop_
_entity_poly.entity_id
_entity_poly.type
_entity_poly.pdbx_seq_one_letter_code
_entity_poly.pdbx_strand_id
1 'polypeptide(L)'
;MDVKDPFVATLIFSFFIAVGVILGGAIIGGIAAFLVGDPPLTRMWSLAKSLKIWAIVAAIGGTFDTFYNLEKGLFNGETKFLVKQLLLIISATGGAQTGALIISWLTQETL
;
A
#
# COMPACT_ATOMS: atom_id res chain seq x y z
N MET A 1 27.04 11.52 3.18
CA MET A 1 26.60 10.12 3.06
C MET A 1 25.88 10.01 1.72
N ASP A 2 26.54 9.43 0.72
CA ASP A 2 25.96 9.16 -0.59
C ASP A 2 24.72 8.28 -0.44
N VAL A 3 23.55 8.86 -0.73
CA VAL A 3 22.32 8.09 -0.89
C VAL A 3 22.50 7.27 -2.16
N LYS A 4 22.87 5.99 -2.00
CA LYS A 4 22.84 4.99 -3.08
C LYS A 4 21.48 5.08 -3.79
N ASP A 5 21.51 5.61 -5.01
CA ASP A 5 20.43 5.74 -5.98
C ASP A 5 19.08 6.30 -5.45
N PRO A 6 18.63 7.49 -5.92
CA PRO A 6 17.34 8.08 -5.55
C PRO A 6 16.16 7.11 -5.64
N PHE A 7 16.26 6.15 -6.56
CA PHE A 7 15.25 5.12 -6.81
C PHE A 7 15.11 4.10 -5.68
N VAL A 8 16.20 3.66 -5.05
CA VAL A 8 16.14 2.70 -3.95
C VAL A 8 15.45 3.32 -2.74
N ALA A 9 15.72 4.61 -2.49
CA ALA A 9 15.00 5.36 -1.46
C ALA A 9 13.49 5.40 -1.77
N THR A 10 13.10 5.66 -3.03
CA THR A 10 11.68 5.66 -3.43
C THR A 10 11.01 4.30 -3.20
N LEU A 11 11.69 3.19 -3.51
CA LEU A 11 11.16 1.84 -3.22
C LEU A 11 10.87 1.67 -1.74
N ILE A 12 11.84 2.02 -0.89
CA ILE A 12 11.70 1.93 0.57
C ILE A 12 10.53 2.80 1.04
N PHE A 13 10.43 4.05 0.57
CA PHE A 13 9.32 4.93 0.91
C PHE A 13 7.97 4.34 0.47
N SER A 14 7.84 3.87 -0.77
CA SER A 14 6.60 3.26 -1.25
C SER A 14 6.19 2.04 -0.43
N PHE A 15 7.14 1.21 -0.01
CA PHE A 15 6.86 0.09 0.90
C PHE A 15 6.30 0.58 2.25
N PHE A 16 6.99 1.50 2.92
CA PHE A 16 6.58 1.97 4.26
C PHE A 16 5.30 2.81 4.24
N ILE A 17 5.06 3.58 3.17
CA ILE A 17 3.80 4.32 3.00
C ILE A 17 2.64 3.32 2.87
N ALA A 18 2.77 2.28 2.05
CA ALA A 18 1.72 1.28 1.90
C ALA A 18 1.43 0.52 3.21
N VAL A 19 2.47 0.16 3.97
CA VAL A 19 2.32 -0.41 5.33
C VAL A 19 1.56 0.57 6.24
N GLY A 20 1.98 1.84 6.27
CA GLY A 20 1.38 2.86 7.12
C GLY A 20 -0.10 3.12 6.81
N VAL A 21 -0.48 3.14 5.53
CA VAL A 21 -1.89 3.31 5.13
C VAL A 21 -2.76 2.17 5.65
N ILE A 22 -2.29 0.92 5.56
CA ILE A 22 -3.06 -0.22 6.05
C ILE A 22 -3.12 -0.24 7.56
N LEU A 23 -1.99 -0.06 8.25
CA LEU A 23 -1.96 -0.07 9.72
C LEU A 23 -2.81 1.07 10.29
N GLY A 24 -2.64 2.29 9.78
CA GLY A 24 -3.39 3.46 10.23
C GLY A 24 -4.88 3.32 9.94
N GLY A 25 -5.26 2.99 8.71
CA GLY A 25 -6.66 2.86 8.32
C GLY A 25 -7.38 1.71 9.04
N ALA A 26 -6.71 0.57 9.23
CA ALA A 26 -7.29 -0.54 9.98
C ALA A 26 -7.41 -0.22 11.46
N ILE A 27 -6.35 0.25 12.14
CA ILE A 27 -6.37 0.52 13.58
C ILE A 27 -7.35 1.63 13.93
N ILE A 28 -7.29 2.77 13.23
CA ILE A 28 -8.19 3.90 13.46
C ILE A 28 -9.64 3.50 13.11
N GLY A 29 -9.84 2.73 12.03
CA GLY A 29 -11.16 2.21 11.68
C GLY A 29 -11.71 1.20 12.70
N GLY A 30 -10.84 0.44 13.36
CA GLY A 30 -11.21 -0.44 14.48
C GLY A 30 -11.69 0.35 15.71
N ILE A 31 -11.02 1.46 16.03
CA ILE A 31 -11.46 2.38 17.08
C ILE A 31 -12.83 2.97 16.72
N ALA A 32 -13.04 3.36 15.46
CA ALA A 32 -14.33 3.86 15.00
C ALA A 32 -15.43 2.79 15.12
N ALA A 33 -15.16 1.53 14.78
CA ALA A 33 -16.11 0.44 14.98
C ALA A 33 -16.48 0.25 16.45
N PHE A 34 -15.51 0.31 17.36
CA PHE A 34 -15.76 0.25 18.80
C PHE A 34 -16.71 1.36 19.27
N LEU A 35 -16.54 2.60 18.76
CA LEU A 35 -17.40 3.74 19.12
C LEU A 35 -18.84 3.60 18.58
N VAL A 36 -19.04 2.91 17.46
CA VAL A 36 -20.35 2.73 16.82
C VAL A 36 -21.05 1.44 17.28
N GLY A 37 -20.36 0.56 18.02
CA GLY A 37 -20.90 -0.71 18.51
C GLY A 37 -20.74 -1.89 17.55
N ASP A 38 -19.90 -1.74 16.53
CA ASP A 38 -19.55 -2.80 15.58
C ASP A 38 -18.39 -3.67 16.13
N PRO A 39 -18.26 -4.95 15.71
CA PRO A 39 -17.12 -5.80 16.08
C PRO A 39 -15.78 -5.21 15.61
N PRO A 40 -14.91 -4.72 16.52
CA PRO A 40 -13.75 -3.93 16.13
C PRO A 40 -12.71 -4.76 15.39
N LEU A 41 -12.43 -5.99 15.83
CA LEU A 41 -11.43 -6.86 15.23
C LEU A 41 -11.79 -7.26 13.79
N THR A 42 -13.04 -7.67 13.56
CA THR A 42 -13.53 -8.03 12.23
C THR A 42 -13.56 -6.81 11.30
N ARG A 43 -13.90 -5.62 11.81
CA ARG A 43 -13.82 -4.39 11.03
C ARG A 43 -12.37 -4.07 10.63
N MET A 44 -11.42 -4.19 11.55
CA MET A 44 -9.99 -3.98 11.29
C MET A 44 -9.50 -4.89 10.16
N TRP A 45 -9.82 -6.18 10.23
CA TRP A 45 -9.43 -7.15 9.20
C TRP A 45 -10.06 -6.85 7.83
N SER A 46 -11.37 -6.55 7.81
CA SER A 46 -12.08 -6.16 6.59
C SER A 46 -11.47 -4.90 5.96
N LEU A 47 -11.16 -3.88 6.77
CA LEU A 47 -10.53 -2.65 6.31
C LEU A 47 -9.12 -2.92 5.77
N ALA A 48 -8.32 -3.72 6.45
CA ALA A 48 -6.99 -4.08 5.97
C ALA A 48 -7.01 -4.77 4.60
N LYS A 49 -8.05 -5.55 4.30
CA LYS A 49 -8.25 -6.19 2.99
C LYS A 49 -8.67 -5.18 1.91
N SER A 50 -9.65 -4.33 2.21
CA SER A 50 -10.17 -3.33 1.26
C SER A 50 -9.18 -2.18 0.99
N LEU A 51 -8.32 -1.83 1.96
CA LEU A 51 -7.34 -0.76 1.83
C LEU A 51 -6.11 -1.13 1.01
N LYS A 52 -5.90 -2.40 0.62
CA LYS A 52 -4.70 -2.83 -0.11
C LYS A 52 -4.47 -2.03 -1.40
N ILE A 53 -5.51 -1.87 -2.22
CA ILE A 53 -5.41 -1.11 -3.48
C ILE A 53 -5.15 0.37 -3.19
N TRP A 54 -5.86 0.93 -2.21
CA TRP A 54 -5.68 2.32 -1.79
C TRP A 54 -4.29 2.62 -1.23
N ALA A 55 -3.69 1.67 -0.51
CA ALA A 55 -2.33 1.75 0.00
C ALA A 55 -1.29 1.78 -1.13
N ILE A 56 -1.50 0.98 -2.19
CA ILE A 56 -0.64 1.00 -3.38
C ILE A 56 -0.77 2.35 -4.12
N VAL A 57 -2.00 2.83 -4.32
CA VAL A 57 -2.26 4.14 -4.95
C VAL A 57 -1.60 5.28 -4.15
N ALA A 58 -1.76 5.28 -2.83
CA ALA A 58 -1.14 6.26 -1.94
C ALA A 58 0.39 6.24 -1.99
N ALA A 59 1.00 5.04 -2.06
CA ALA A 59 2.44 4.87 -2.12
C ALA A 59 3.09 5.34 -3.43
N ILE A 60 2.33 5.41 -4.53
CA ILE A 60 2.82 5.77 -5.87
C ILE A 60 2.58 7.26 -6.17
N GLY A 61 1.60 7.90 -5.54
CA GLY A 61 1.30 9.32 -5.77
C GLY A 61 -0.13 9.77 -5.49
N GLY A 62 -0.96 8.91 -4.88
CA GLY A 62 -2.28 9.27 -4.36
C GLY A 62 -3.42 9.26 -5.38
N THR A 63 -3.14 9.27 -6.69
CA THR A 63 -4.17 9.21 -7.74
C THR A 63 -3.96 8.04 -8.72
N PHE A 64 -5.08 7.56 -9.27
CA PHE A 64 -5.10 6.51 -10.30
C PHE A 64 -4.46 6.96 -11.62
N ASP A 65 -4.26 8.27 -11.82
CA ASP A 65 -3.63 8.82 -13.03
C ASP A 65 -2.19 8.36 -13.22
N THR A 66 -1.52 8.03 -12.12
CA THR A 66 -0.17 7.46 -12.13
C THR A 66 -0.13 6.09 -12.84
N PHE A 67 -1.20 5.30 -12.75
CA PHE A 67 -1.37 4.06 -13.51
C PHE A 67 -1.68 4.32 -14.99
N TYR A 68 -2.46 5.34 -15.31
CA TYR A 68 -2.78 5.67 -16.71
C TYR A 68 -1.55 6.18 -17.48
N ASN A 69 -0.69 6.94 -16.80
CA ASN A 69 0.58 7.39 -17.35
C ASN A 69 1.58 6.23 -17.54
N LEU A 70 1.50 5.18 -16.69
CA LEU A 70 2.23 3.93 -16.91
C LEU A 70 1.76 3.22 -18.18
N GLU A 71 0.45 3.10 -18.38
CA GLU A 71 -0.13 2.46 -19.58
C GLU A 71 0.24 3.22 -20.86
N LYS A 72 0.20 4.55 -20.83
CA LYS A 72 0.67 5.39 -21.95
C LYS A 72 2.18 5.28 -22.18
N GLY A 73 2.98 5.23 -21.12
CA GLY A 73 4.43 4.99 -21.21
C GLY A 73 4.78 3.62 -21.80
N LEU A 74 3.93 2.61 -21.58
CA LEU A 74 4.03 1.27 -22.18
C LEU A 74 3.85 1.32 -23.68
N PHE A 75 2.84 2.06 -24.14
CA PHE A 75 2.56 2.25 -25.56
C PHE A 75 3.65 3.08 -26.29
N ASN A 76 4.32 3.99 -25.59
CA ASN A 76 5.36 4.84 -26.17
C ASN A 76 6.77 4.21 -26.23
N GLY A 77 6.96 2.98 -25.73
CA GLY A 77 8.20 2.21 -25.91
C GLY A 77 9.35 2.55 -24.93
N GLU A 78 9.10 3.33 -23.88
CA GLU A 78 10.10 3.63 -22.84
C GLU A 78 10.26 2.47 -21.83
N THR A 79 10.84 1.36 -22.28
CA THR A 79 11.04 0.13 -21.49
C THR A 79 11.72 0.35 -20.13
N LYS A 80 12.68 1.28 -20.06
CA LYS A 80 13.41 1.59 -18.82
C LYS A 80 12.54 2.28 -17.76
N PHE A 81 11.54 3.08 -18.17
CA PHE A 81 10.62 3.75 -17.26
C PHE A 81 9.62 2.76 -16.66
N LEU A 82 9.10 1.85 -17.48
CA LEU A 82 8.17 0.80 -17.05
C LEU A 82 8.75 -0.13 -15.99
N VAL A 83 9.99 -0.59 -16.18
CA VAL A 83 10.64 -1.50 -15.23
C VAL A 83 10.76 -0.84 -13.86
N LYS A 84 11.10 0.45 -13.81
CA LYS A 84 11.16 1.21 -12.55
C LYS A 84 9.80 1.29 -11.87
N GLN A 85 8.74 1.51 -12.63
CA GLN A 85 7.42 1.65 -12.04
C GLN A 85 6.80 0.31 -11.63
N LEU A 86 7.08 -0.76 -12.37
CA LEU A 86 6.74 -2.13 -11.93
C LEU A 86 7.44 -2.46 -10.60
N LEU A 87 8.73 -2.12 -10.46
CA LEU A 87 9.46 -2.31 -9.20
C LEU A 87 8.83 -1.51 -8.05
N LEU A 88 8.36 -0.28 -8.29
CA LEU A 88 7.63 0.52 -7.30
C LEU A 88 6.29 -0.13 -6.91
N ILE A 89 5.52 -0.62 -7.87
CA ILE A 89 4.26 -1.32 -7.61
C ILE A 89 4.51 -2.60 -6.80
N ILE A 90 5.53 -3.39 -7.14
CA ILE A 90 5.90 -4.60 -6.39
C ILE A 90 6.29 -4.23 -4.96
N SER A 91 7.06 -3.17 -4.79
CA SER A 91 7.46 -2.69 -3.45
C SER A 91 6.26 -2.23 -2.63
N ALA A 92 5.38 -1.41 -3.20
CA ALA A 92 4.15 -0.95 -2.55
C ALA A 92 3.20 -2.11 -2.22
N THR A 93 3.07 -3.07 -3.14
CA THR A 93 2.26 -4.29 -2.94
C THR A 93 2.83 -5.15 -1.83
N GLY A 94 4.16 -5.28 -1.77
CA GLY A 94 4.85 -5.94 -0.66
C GLY A 94 4.51 -5.28 0.67
N GLY A 95 4.59 -3.95 0.75
CA GLY A 95 4.24 -3.19 1.94
C GLY A 95 2.77 -3.35 2.33
N ALA A 96 1.86 -3.30 1.35
CA ALA A 96 0.45 -3.54 1.57
C ALA A 96 0.17 -4.97 2.10
N GLN A 97 0.84 -5.97 1.55
CA GLN A 97 0.68 -7.34 2.03
C GLN A 97 1.23 -7.51 3.45
N THR A 98 2.39 -6.91 3.76
CA THR A 98 2.97 -6.91 5.11
C THR A 98 2.06 -6.21 6.12
N GLY A 99 1.54 -5.03 5.79
CA GLY A 99 0.59 -4.31 6.65
C GLY A 99 -0.67 -5.13 6.94
N ALA A 100 -1.24 -5.77 5.91
CA ALA A 100 -2.41 -6.63 6.08
C ALA A 100 -2.11 -7.89 6.91
N LEU A 101 -0.92 -8.48 6.75
CA LEU A 101 -0.47 -9.61 7.56
C LEU A 101 -0.35 -9.21 9.04
N ILE A 102 0.23 -8.05 9.34
CA ILE A 102 0.33 -7.54 10.71
C ILE A 102 -1.06 -7.38 11.34
N ILE A 103 -2.02 -6.82 10.60
CA ILE A 103 -3.40 -6.72 11.08
C ILE A 103 -4.02 -8.10 11.28
N SER A 104 -3.85 -9.03 10.35
CA SER A 104 -4.38 -10.39 10.49
C SER A 104 -3.81 -11.11 11.72
N TRP A 105 -2.54 -10.89 12.05
CA TRP A 105 -1.92 -11.42 13.27
C TRP A 105 -2.50 -10.77 14.52
N LEU A 106 -2.75 -9.45 14.48
CA LEU A 106 -3.34 -8.71 15.59
C LEU A 106 -4.79 -9.13 15.85
N THR A 107 -5.57 -9.37 14.80
CA THR A 107 -6.97 -9.77 14.91
C THR A 107 -7.16 -11.27 15.08
N GLN A 108 -6.10 -12.07 14.88
CA GLN A 108 -6.15 -13.54 14.75
C GLN A 108 -7.13 -14.07 13.70
N GLU A 109 -7.61 -13.21 12.79
CA GLU A 109 -8.46 -13.61 11.68
C GLU A 109 -7.58 -14.06 10.50
N THR A 110 -7.75 -15.31 10.06
CA THR A 110 -6.98 -15.89 8.96
C THR A 110 -7.35 -15.26 7.62
N LEU A 111 -6.33 -14.90 6.82
CA LEU A 111 -6.44 -14.33 5.47
C LEU A 111 -7.20 -15.20 4.48
#